data_AF-A0A4S2GJX9-F1
#
_entry.id   AF-A0A4S2GJX9-F1
#
_cell.length_a   1.000
_cell.length_b   1.000
_cell.length_c   1.000
_cell.angle_alpha   90.00
_cell.angle_beta   90.00
_cell.angle_gamma   90.00
#
_symmetry.space_group_name_H-M   'P 1'
#
loop_
_entity.id
_entity.type
_entity.pdbx_description
1 polymer ?
#
loop_
_entity_poly.entity_id
_entity_poly.type
_entity_poly.pdbx_seq_one_letter_code
_entity_poly.pdbx_strand_id
1 'polypeptide(L)' 'INATYLRQIEGGAKVPSLPVFINICNALKISPDYLLRDALEDNEVSKIRELAELWENTSPSQQKIAAAMIRAVLERRED' A
#
# COMPACT_ATOMS: atom_id res chain seq x y z
N ILE A 1 0.31 21.48 -9.87
CA ILE A 1 -0.73 21.78 -8.86
C ILE A 1 -0.34 23.10 -8.20
N ASN A 2 -1.24 24.09 -8.06
CA ASN A 2 -0.90 25.35 -7.39
C ASN A 2 -1.04 25.20 -5.86
N ALA A 3 -0.31 26.02 -5.10
CA ALA A 3 -0.27 25.92 -3.64
C ALA A 3 -1.63 26.17 -2.97
N THR A 4 -2.43 27.10 -3.50
CA THR A 4 -3.76 27.42 -2.98
C THR A 4 -4.72 26.24 -3.08
N TYR A 5 -4.71 25.53 -4.21
CA TYR A 5 -5.55 24.38 -4.47
C TYR A 5 -5.11 23.18 -3.64
N LEU A 6 -3.80 22.97 -3.49
CA LEU A 6 -3.27 21.94 -2.60
C LEU A 6 -3.71 22.17 -1.14
N ARG A 7 -3.62 23.41 -0.64
CA ARG A 7 -4.10 23.77 0.70
C ARG A 7 -5.59 23.51 0.90
N GLN A 8 -6.41 23.74 -0.14
CA GLN A 8 -7.84 23.42 -0.09
C GLN A 8 -8.11 21.92 -0.02
N ILE A 9 -7.27 21.09 -0.64
CA ILE A 9 -7.33 19.64 -0.54
C ILE A 9 -6.93 19.18 0.87
N GLU A 10 -5.80 19.66 1.39
CA GLU A 10 -5.31 19.33 2.73
C GLU A 10 -6.31 19.73 3.84
N GLY A 11 -7.00 20.86 3.66
CA GLY A 11 -8.05 21.32 4.57
C GLY A 11 -9.42 20.66 4.36
N GLY A 12 -9.54 19.68 3.46
CA GLY A 12 -10.79 18.97 3.17
C GLY A 12 -11.87 19.79 2.45
N ALA A 13 -11.57 21.02 2.04
CA ALA A 13 -12.50 21.91 1.34
C ALA A 13 -12.72 21.51 -0.14
N LYS A 14 -11.78 20.74 -0.72
CA LYS A 14 -11.86 20.24 -2.10
C LYS A 14 -11.40 18.79 -2.19
N VAL A 15 -12.17 17.98 -2.92
CA VAL A 15 -11.77 16.62 -3.29
C VAL A 15 -10.95 16.70 -4.60
N PRO A 16 -9.76 16.10 -4.67
CA PRO A 16 -8.97 16.08 -5.88
C PRO A 16 -9.66 15.24 -6.97
N SER A 17 -9.52 15.65 -8.24
CA SER A 17 -9.83 14.74 -9.34
C SER A 17 -8.83 13.57 -9.36
N LEU A 18 -9.20 12.45 -9.97
CA LEU A 18 -8.34 11.27 -10.03
C LEU A 18 -6.92 11.56 -10.59
N PRO A 19 -6.74 12.36 -11.66
CA PRO A 19 -5.39 12.72 -12.13
C PRO A 19 -4.59 13.54 -11.10
N VAL A 20 -5.25 14.43 -10.35
CA VAL A 20 -4.59 15.21 -9.29
C VAL A 20 -4.19 14.29 -8.14
N PHE A 21 -5.05 13.35 -7.76
CA PHE A 21 -4.76 12.36 -6.73
C PHE A 21 -3.56 11.47 -7.11
N ILE A 22 -3.51 10.96 -8.35
CA ILE A 22 -2.36 10.20 -8.87
C ILE A 22 -1.08 11.03 -8.83
N ASN A 23 -1.14 12.30 -9.23
CA ASN A 23 0.02 13.21 -9.18
C ASN A 23 0.53 13.41 -7.76
N ILE A 24 -0.37 13.51 -6.77
CA ILE A 24 0.00 13.61 -5.35
C ILE A 24 0.70 12.32 -4.88
N CYS A 25 0.14 11.16 -5.20
CA CYS A 25 0.75 9.86 -4.84
C CYS A 25 2.17 9.73 -5.40
N ASN A 26 2.35 10.05 -6.69
CA ASN A 26 3.65 9.98 -7.36
C ASN A 26 4.67 10.98 -6.79
N ALA A 27 4.23 12.22 -6.51
CA ALA A 27 5.11 13.26 -5.96
C ALA A 27 5.62 12.89 -4.55
N LEU A 28 4.77 12.25 -3.75
CA LEU A 28 5.11 11.77 -2.41
C LEU A 28 5.77 10.39 -2.40
N LYS A 29 5.78 9.68 -3.54
CA LYS A 29 6.26 8.30 -3.69
C LYS A 29 5.58 7.33 -2.72
N ILE A 30 4.27 7.48 -2.57
CA ILE A 30 3.42 6.62 -1.72
C ILE A 30 2.28 6.03 -2.57
N SER A 31 1.76 4.89 -2.14
CA SER A 31 0.64 4.26 -2.83
C SER A 31 -0.69 4.97 -2.52
N PRO A 32 -1.67 4.92 -3.45
CA PRO A 32 -3.05 5.30 -3.17
C PRO A 32 -3.61 4.68 -1.88
N ASP A 33 -3.31 3.40 -1.66
CA ASP A 33 -3.77 2.65 -0.48
C ASP A 33 -3.22 3.22 0.83
N TYR A 34 -2.01 3.80 0.82
CA TYR A 34 -1.47 4.50 1.99
C TYR A 34 -2.30 5.73 2.32
N LEU A 35 -2.62 6.58 1.33
CA LEU A 35 -3.37 7.82 1.54
C LEU A 35 -4.84 7.57 1.92
N LEU A 36 -5.41 6.45 1.49
CA LEU A 36 -6.82 6.12 1.70
C LEU A 36 -7.06 5.15 2.86
N ARG A 37 -6.02 4.79 3.62
CA ARG A 37 -6.06 3.76 4.66
C ARG A 37 -7.13 3.98 5.73
N ASP A 38 -7.33 5.22 6.14
CA ASP A 38 -8.32 5.55 7.18
C ASP A 38 -9.74 5.79 6.61
N ALA A 39 -9.87 5.82 5.28
CA ALA A 39 -11.12 6.11 4.58
C ALA A 39 -11.75 4.87 3.90
N LEU A 40 -10.96 3.82 3.65
CA LEU A 40 -11.41 2.58 3.04
C LEU A 40 -11.53 1.48 4.10
N GLU A 41 -12.56 0.66 3.98
CA GLU A 41 -12.68 -0.56 4.77
C GLU A 41 -11.58 -1.56 4.36
N ASP A 42 -11.07 -2.33 5.33
CA ASP A 42 -10.08 -3.37 5.07
C ASP A 42 -10.61 -4.39 4.06
N ASN A 43 -9.88 -4.58 2.96
CA ASN A 43 -10.15 -5.62 1.97
C ASN A 43 -8.99 -6.63 1.93
N GLU A 44 -9.15 -7.75 1.24
CA GLU A 44 -8.14 -8.83 1.17
C GLU A 44 -6.75 -8.36 0.68
N VAL A 45 -6.67 -7.23 -0.05
CA VAL A 45 -5.41 -6.63 -0.51
C VAL A 45 -4.65 -5.96 0.65
N SER A 46 -5.34 -5.45 1.68
CA SER A 46 -4.73 -4.84 2.86
C SER A 46 -3.82 -5.81 3.64
N LYS A 47 -4.16 -7.11 3.63
CA LYS A 47 -3.49 -8.14 4.44
C LYS A 47 -2.12 -8.55 3.91
N ILE A 48 -1.86 -8.39 2.61
CA ILE A 48 -0.60 -8.84 1.98
C ILE A 48 0.48 -7.75 1.92
N ARG A 49 0.14 -6.49 2.24
CA ARG A 49 1.06 -5.36 2.12
C ARG A 49 2.30 -5.50 3.00
N GLU A 50 2.12 -5.91 4.26
CA GLU A 50 3.26 -6.14 5.16
C GLU A 50 4.21 -7.21 4.61
N LEU A 51 3.66 -8.31 4.07
CA LEU A 51 4.46 -9.34 3.41
C LEU A 51 5.18 -8.81 2.15
N ALA A 52 4.55 -7.94 1.38
CA ALA A 52 5.15 -7.31 0.20
C ALA A 52 6.32 -6.37 0.57
N GLU A 53 6.14 -5.52 1.58
CA GLU A 53 7.19 -4.61 2.08
C GLU A 53 8.40 -5.40 2.63
N LEU A 54 8.14 -6.48 3.38
CA LEU A 54 9.19 -7.40 3.82
C LEU A 54 9.90 -8.05 2.63
N TRP A 55 9.15 -8.47 1.61
CA TRP A 55 9.70 -9.13 0.43
C TRP A 55 10.64 -8.23 -0.38
N GLU A 56 10.29 -6.96 -0.58
CA GLU A 56 11.11 -5.99 -1.34
C GLU A 56 12.47 -5.71 -0.71
N ASN A 57 12.55 -5.73 0.63
CA ASN A 57 13.78 -5.44 1.37
C ASN A 57 14.63 -6.70 1.68
N THR A 58 14.22 -7.86 1.18
CA THR A 58 14.82 -9.16 1.51
C THR A 58 15.74 -9.65 0.39
N SER A 59 16.91 -10.20 0.75
CA SER A 59 17.85 -10.75 -0.24
C SER A 59 17.29 -11.98 -0.98
N PRO A 60 17.77 -12.31 -2.20
CA PRO A 60 17.25 -13.45 -2.97
C PRO A 60 17.34 -14.80 -2.24
N SER A 61 18.35 -15.00 -1.38
CA SER A 61 18.49 -16.22 -0.59
C SER A 61 17.43 -16.29 0.53
N GLN A 62 17.19 -15.18 1.23
CA GLN A 62 16.18 -15.10 2.27
C GLN A 62 14.74 -15.17 1.71
N GLN A 63 14.48 -14.59 0.53
CA GLN A 63 13.19 -14.72 -0.17
C GLN A 63 12.84 -16.20 -0.45
N LYS A 64 13.82 -17.01 -0.88
CA LYS A 64 13.63 -18.45 -1.08
C LYS A 64 13.22 -19.17 0.21
N ILE A 65 13.84 -18.80 1.34
CA ILE A 65 13.51 -19.38 2.65
C ILE A 65 12.10 -18.94 3.07
N ALA A 66 11.76 -17.66 2.95
CA ALA A 66 10.45 -17.13 3.28
C ALA A 66 9.34 -17.80 2.44
N ALA A 67 9.53 -17.97 1.13
CA ALA A 67 8.55 -18.68 0.29
C ALA A 67 8.38 -20.15 0.70
N ALA A 68 9.47 -20.84 1.06
CA ALA A 68 9.40 -22.22 1.54
C ALA A 68 8.61 -22.32 2.85
N MET A 69 8.82 -21.39 3.79
CA MET A 69 8.08 -21.31 5.04
C MET A 69 6.58 -21.05 4.80
N ILE A 70 6.25 -20.08 3.95
CA ILE A 70 4.85 -19.77 3.61
C ILE A 70 4.18 -21.00 3.00
N ARG A 71 4.84 -21.70 2.06
CA ARG A 71 4.31 -22.95 1.49
C ARG A 71 4.07 -24.01 2.56
N ALA A 72 5.03 -24.24 3.44
CA ALA A 72 4.90 -25.23 4.50
C ALA A 72 3.73 -24.94 5.45
N VAL A 73 3.49 -23.65 5.75
CA VAL A 73 2.35 -23.22 6.56
C VAL A 73 1.03 -23.42 5.82
N LEU A 74 0.96 -23.07 4.52
CA LEU A 74 -0.26 -23.20 3.72
C LEU A 74 -0.62 -24.65 3.36
N GLU A 75 0.37 -25.54 3.28
CA GLU A 75 0.18 -26.98 3.06
C GLU A 75 -0.30 -27.71 4.32
N ARG A 76 -0.12 -27.11 5.50
CA ARG A 76 -0.65 -27.64 6.74
C ARG A 76 -2.17 -27.49 6.73
N ARG A 77 -2.87 -28.59 6.45
CA ARG A 77 -4.32 -28.64 6.66
C ARG A 77 -4.59 -28.44 8.15
N GLU A 78 -5.48 -27.50 8.47
CA GLU A 78 -6.08 -27.44 9.80
C GLU A 78 -6.99 -28.66 9.93
N ASP A 79 -6.71 -29.51 10.92
CA ASP A 79 -7.58 -30.62 11.34
C ASP A 79 -8.74 -30.09 12.19
#